data_AF-A0A259FEC0-F1
#
_entry.id   AF-A0A259FEC0-F1
#
_cell.length_a   1.000
_cell.length_b   1.000
_cell.length_c   1.000
_cell.angle_alpha   90.00
_cell.angle_beta   90.00
_cell.angle_gamma   90.00
#
_symmetry.space_group_name_H-M   'P 1'
#
loop_
_entity.id
_entity.type
_entity.pdbx_description
1 polymer ?
#
loop_
_entity_poly.entity_id
_entity_poly.type
_entity_poly.pdbx_seq_one_letter_code
_entity_poly.pdbx_strand_id
1 'polypeptide(L)'
;MGANETNIATLDQAVFNQWFDQRFEARMAEREAAHVPSLSIIATKGTLDWAYPPFILASTAGALGWDVSVFFTFYGLELLKKDLHLEISPLGNPSMPMKMPFGPQWLKDINWKVPNVVMAGIPGFEKMATGLMEQTVKNKGVASIDVLRSACLEADAKLYACQMTVDLFGYSQDDFIPEIEGWIGAASFLPQAQKSDVCLFI
;
A
#
# COMPACT_ATOMS: atom_id res chain seq x y z
N MET A 1 63.51 5.63 -29.30
CA MET A 1 62.10 5.22 -29.16
C MET A 1 61.75 5.31 -27.69
N GLY A 2 61.34 6.50 -27.23
CA GLY A 2 61.00 6.74 -25.82
C GLY A 2 59.51 6.46 -25.61
N ALA A 3 59.21 5.50 -24.75
CA ALA A 3 57.86 5.18 -24.35
C ALA A 3 57.25 6.38 -23.62
N ASN A 4 56.08 6.81 -24.08
CA ASN A 4 55.28 7.85 -23.46
C ASN A 4 54.50 7.21 -22.30
N GLU A 5 55.19 6.93 -21.21
CA GLU A 5 54.56 6.51 -19.95
C GLU A 5 53.95 7.74 -19.28
N THR A 6 52.65 7.93 -19.49
CA THR A 6 51.89 8.96 -18.79
C THR A 6 51.85 8.58 -17.32
N ASN A 7 52.73 9.19 -16.53
CA ASN A 7 52.96 8.88 -15.13
C ASN A 7 51.79 9.40 -14.28
N ILE A 8 50.91 8.48 -13.87
CA ILE A 8 49.71 8.74 -13.05
C ILE A 8 50.07 9.32 -11.66
N ALA A 9 51.36 9.29 -11.27
CA ALA A 9 51.85 9.74 -9.98
C ALA A 9 52.02 11.28 -9.81
N THR A 10 51.63 12.10 -10.79
CA THR A 10 51.77 13.58 -10.74
C THR A 10 50.45 14.34 -10.91
N LEU A 11 49.32 13.69 -10.63
CA LEU A 11 48.07 14.42 -10.46
C LEU A 11 48.15 15.21 -9.15
N ASP A 12 48.08 16.54 -9.24
CA ASP A 12 47.83 17.39 -8.08
C ASP A 12 46.57 16.87 -7.38
N GLN A 13 46.76 16.36 -6.18
CA GLN A 13 45.73 15.67 -5.42
C GLN A 13 44.53 16.59 -5.15
N ALA A 14 44.75 17.91 -5.05
CA ALA A 14 43.68 18.88 -4.91
C ALA A 14 42.84 19.01 -6.19
N VAL A 15 43.50 19.09 -7.35
CA VAL A 15 42.83 19.14 -8.66
C VAL A 15 42.08 17.84 -8.94
N PHE A 16 42.68 16.70 -8.60
CA PHE A 16 42.03 15.39 -8.73
C PHE A 16 40.79 15.29 -7.84
N ASN A 17 40.88 15.66 -6.57
CA ASN A 17 39.74 15.61 -5.65
C ASN A 17 38.61 16.54 -6.11
N GLN A 18 38.92 17.77 -6.53
CA GLN A 18 37.91 18.71 -7.03
C GLN A 18 37.23 18.20 -8.30
N TRP A 19 37.98 17.66 -9.26
CA TRP A 19 37.43 17.03 -10.45
C TRP A 19 36.58 15.79 -10.09
N PHE A 20 37.05 14.97 -9.15
CA PHE A 20 36.34 13.77 -8.69
C PHE A 20 35.01 14.14 -8.03
N ASP A 21 35.00 15.11 -7.11
CA ASP A 21 33.80 15.56 -6.41
C ASP A 21 32.77 16.11 -7.40
N GLN A 22 33.19 16.99 -8.32
CA GLN A 22 32.29 17.53 -9.36
C GLN A 22 31.74 16.42 -10.26
N ARG A 23 32.59 15.48 -10.68
CA ARG A 23 32.15 14.39 -11.55
C ARG A 23 31.25 13.41 -10.81
N PHE A 24 31.55 13.12 -9.55
CA PHE A 24 30.75 12.28 -8.67
C PHE A 24 29.38 12.89 -8.43
N GLU A 25 29.29 14.18 -8.08
CA GLU A 25 28.03 14.92 -7.93
C GLU A 25 27.20 14.88 -9.22
N ALA A 26 27.82 15.16 -10.38
CA ALA A 26 27.13 15.09 -11.66
C ALA A 26 26.59 13.67 -11.95
N ARG A 27 27.37 12.62 -11.65
CA ARG A 27 26.93 11.23 -11.81
C ARG A 27 25.83 10.82 -10.83
N MET A 28 25.88 11.32 -9.60
CA MET A 28 24.83 11.08 -8.60
C MET A 28 23.54 11.78 -9.01
N ALA A 29 23.61 13.03 -9.49
CA ALA A 29 22.45 13.75 -10.01
C ALA A 29 21.85 13.07 -11.27
N GLU A 30 22.69 12.60 -12.20
CA GLU A 30 22.25 11.78 -13.34
C GLU A 30 21.49 10.52 -12.88
N ARG A 31 22.03 9.83 -11.85
CA ARG A 31 21.42 8.61 -11.31
C ARG A 31 20.10 8.88 -10.59
N GLU A 32 20.05 9.94 -9.78
CA GLU A 32 18.84 10.34 -9.05
C GLU A 32 17.74 10.79 -10.01
N ALA A 33 18.10 11.50 -11.10
CA ALA A 33 17.16 11.85 -12.15
C ALA A 33 16.64 10.64 -12.95
N ALA A 34 17.42 9.57 -13.05
CA ALA A 34 17.03 8.32 -13.71
C ALA A 34 16.38 7.30 -12.74
N HIS A 35 16.35 7.60 -11.44
CA HIS A 35 15.82 6.71 -10.42
C HIS A 35 14.29 6.70 -10.50
N VAL A 36 13.71 5.50 -10.61
CA VAL A 36 12.26 5.31 -10.49
C VAL A 36 11.95 5.08 -9.01
N PRO A 37 11.15 5.94 -8.37
CA PRO A 37 10.79 5.75 -6.97
C PRO A 37 10.01 4.45 -6.77
N SER A 38 10.13 3.87 -5.59
CA SER A 38 9.54 2.57 -5.25
C SER A 38 8.80 2.60 -3.92
N LEU A 39 7.65 1.91 -3.88
CA LEU A 39 6.78 1.81 -2.72
C LEU A 39 6.53 0.35 -2.37
N SER A 40 6.91 -0.04 -1.15
CA SER A 40 6.55 -1.34 -0.56
C SER A 40 5.51 -1.14 0.55
N ILE A 41 4.40 -1.88 0.48
CA ILE A 41 3.35 -1.87 1.51
C ILE A 41 3.18 -3.27 2.07
N ILE A 42 3.10 -3.39 3.39
CA ILE A 42 2.66 -4.60 4.09
C ILE A 42 1.23 -4.35 4.55
N ALA A 43 0.25 -5.01 3.93
CA ALA A 43 -1.18 -4.87 4.24
C ALA A 43 -1.64 -6.03 5.12
N THR A 44 -1.99 -5.72 6.38
CA THR A 44 -2.28 -6.74 7.41
C THR A 44 -3.75 -6.85 7.80
N LYS A 45 -4.54 -5.81 7.49
CA LYS A 45 -5.96 -5.69 7.86
C LYS A 45 -6.85 -5.88 6.65
N GLY A 46 -8.02 -6.50 6.86
CA GLY A 46 -8.96 -6.87 5.80
C GLY A 46 -10.36 -6.27 5.93
N THR A 47 -10.60 -5.34 6.85
CA THR A 47 -11.91 -4.67 6.96
C THR A 47 -12.05 -3.57 5.91
N LEU A 48 -13.29 -3.16 5.62
CA LEU A 48 -13.57 -2.18 4.57
C LEU A 48 -12.83 -0.84 4.77
N ASP A 49 -12.73 -0.34 6.00
CA ASP A 49 -12.03 0.90 6.33
C ASP A 49 -10.52 0.81 6.13
N TRP A 50 -9.93 -0.33 6.45
CA TRP A 50 -8.49 -0.56 6.34
C TRP A 50 -8.03 -1.05 4.97
N ALA A 51 -8.96 -1.39 4.07
CA ALA A 51 -8.67 -1.66 2.67
C ALA A 51 -8.33 -0.39 1.88
N TYR A 52 -8.88 0.76 2.26
CA TYR A 52 -8.65 2.02 1.54
C TYR A 52 -7.19 2.49 1.55
N PRO A 53 -6.49 2.59 2.70
CA PRO A 53 -5.13 3.12 2.72
C PRO A 53 -4.13 2.40 1.80
N PRO A 54 -4.00 1.05 1.82
CA PRO A 54 -3.02 0.38 0.97
C PRO A 54 -3.35 0.56 -0.52
N PHE A 55 -4.62 0.43 -0.94
CA PHE A 55 -4.98 0.57 -2.35
C PHE A 55 -4.95 2.01 -2.86
N ILE A 56 -5.32 3.01 -2.05
CA ILE A 56 -5.19 4.42 -2.45
C ILE A 56 -3.72 4.77 -2.66
N LEU A 57 -2.84 4.38 -1.73
CA LEU A 57 -1.41 4.68 -1.84
C LEU A 57 -0.78 3.93 -3.01
N ALA A 58 -1.07 2.64 -3.17
CA ALA A 58 -0.55 1.82 -4.25
C ALA A 58 -1.00 2.34 -5.63
N SER A 59 -2.30 2.60 -5.83
CA SER A 59 -2.82 3.12 -7.10
C SER A 59 -2.28 4.52 -7.41
N THR A 60 -2.14 5.39 -6.40
CA THR A 60 -1.57 6.73 -6.59
C THR A 60 -0.09 6.64 -6.98
N ALA A 61 0.69 5.81 -6.30
CA ALA A 61 2.11 5.61 -6.61
C ALA A 61 2.29 5.01 -8.01
N GLY A 62 1.48 4.02 -8.38
CA GLY A 62 1.46 3.45 -9.73
C GLY A 62 1.13 4.51 -10.80
N ALA A 63 0.14 5.36 -10.55
CA ALA A 63 -0.19 6.47 -11.45
C ALA A 63 0.93 7.53 -11.58
N LEU A 64 1.80 7.65 -10.58
CA LEU A 64 3.01 8.49 -10.61
C LEU A 64 4.21 7.77 -11.27
N GLY A 65 4.03 6.53 -11.73
CA GLY A 65 5.06 5.72 -12.38
C GLY A 65 6.05 5.08 -11.42
N TRP A 66 5.68 4.89 -10.15
CA TRP A 66 6.54 4.24 -9.16
C TRP A 66 6.49 2.71 -9.30
N ASP A 67 7.56 2.01 -8.92
CA ASP A 67 7.53 0.54 -8.77
C ASP A 67 6.84 0.20 -7.45
N VAL A 68 5.64 -0.40 -7.53
CA VAL A 68 4.79 -0.66 -6.37
C VAL A 68 4.71 -2.15 -6.09
N SER A 69 4.95 -2.52 -4.83
CA SER A 69 4.78 -3.88 -4.32
C SER A 69 3.94 -3.87 -3.05
N VAL A 70 2.88 -4.68 -3.01
CA VAL A 70 2.00 -4.81 -1.84
C VAL A 70 1.98 -6.25 -1.37
N PHE A 71 2.38 -6.50 -0.13
CA PHE A 71 2.37 -7.80 0.51
C PHE A 71 1.19 -7.93 1.45
N PHE A 72 0.23 -8.77 1.09
CA PHE A 72 -0.97 -9.05 1.87
C PHE A 72 -0.73 -10.24 2.79
N THR A 73 -0.92 -10.03 4.08
CA THR A 73 -0.71 -11.03 5.13
C THR A 73 -1.81 -10.95 6.18
N PHE A 74 -1.97 -12.00 6.97
CA PHE A 74 -3.08 -12.14 7.92
C PHE A 74 -4.43 -11.80 7.26
N TYR A 75 -5.22 -10.92 7.88
CA TYR A 75 -6.55 -10.54 7.40
C TYR A 75 -6.50 -9.75 6.10
N GLY A 76 -5.34 -9.17 5.74
CA GLY A 76 -5.15 -8.48 4.46
C GLY A 76 -5.37 -9.40 3.25
N LEU A 77 -5.21 -10.72 3.40
CA LEU A 77 -5.51 -11.67 2.32
C LEU A 77 -6.96 -11.61 1.84
N GLU A 78 -7.92 -11.22 2.70
CA GLU A 78 -9.31 -11.06 2.28
C GLU A 78 -9.48 -10.05 1.14
N LEU A 79 -8.55 -9.09 1.00
CA LEU A 79 -8.54 -8.08 -0.06
C LEU A 79 -8.15 -8.64 -1.44
N LEU A 80 -7.57 -9.84 -1.47
CA LEU A 80 -7.16 -10.54 -2.69
C LEU A 80 -8.16 -11.61 -3.14
N LYS A 81 -9.27 -11.81 -2.41
CA LYS A 81 -10.28 -12.80 -2.79
C LYS A 81 -11.06 -12.34 -4.02
N LYS A 82 -11.55 -13.32 -4.81
CA LYS A 82 -12.35 -13.04 -6.01
C LYS A 82 -13.58 -12.21 -5.66
N ASP A 83 -14.31 -12.65 -4.64
CA ASP A 83 -15.48 -11.95 -4.11
C ASP A 83 -15.13 -11.23 -2.80
N LEU A 84 -15.25 -9.90 -2.80
CA LEU A 84 -14.99 -9.08 -1.63
C LEU A 84 -16.23 -8.96 -0.75
N HIS A 85 -16.12 -9.44 0.49
CA HIS A 85 -17.14 -9.30 1.54
C HIS A 85 -16.55 -8.53 2.73
N LEU A 86 -16.34 -7.23 2.53
CA LEU A 86 -15.67 -6.39 3.51
C LEU A 86 -16.69 -5.69 4.41
N GLU A 87 -16.55 -5.88 5.72
CA GLU A 87 -17.34 -5.19 6.72
C GLU A 87 -16.44 -4.28 7.57
N ILE A 88 -17.04 -3.32 8.26
CA ILE A 88 -16.38 -2.57 9.32
C ILE A 88 -16.79 -3.09 10.69
N SER A 89 -15.87 -3.00 11.66
CA SER A 89 -16.18 -3.25 13.07
C SER A 89 -15.98 -1.97 13.88
N PRO A 90 -17.04 -1.16 14.08
CA PRO A 90 -16.98 0.02 14.96
C PRO A 90 -16.60 -0.33 16.39
N LEU A 91 -16.96 -1.53 16.87
CA LEU A 91 -16.59 -2.02 18.19
C LEU A 91 -15.08 -2.27 18.31
N GLY A 92 -14.47 -2.80 17.24
CA GLY A 92 -13.02 -3.02 17.14
C GLY A 92 -12.22 -1.73 16.88
N ASN A 93 -12.86 -0.67 16.41
CA ASN A 93 -12.23 0.61 16.11
C ASN A 93 -12.97 1.80 16.74
N PRO A 94 -12.67 2.16 18.00
CA PRO A 94 -13.31 3.29 18.69
C PRO A 94 -13.09 4.66 18.02
N SER A 95 -12.13 4.76 17.09
CA SER A 95 -11.85 5.99 16.33
C SER A 95 -12.77 6.16 15.13
N MET A 96 -13.61 5.16 14.82
CA MET A 96 -14.50 5.20 13.66
C MET A 96 -15.59 6.27 13.83
N PRO A 97 -15.64 7.28 12.95
CA PRO A 97 -16.68 8.29 13.02
C PRO A 97 -17.99 7.72 12.48
N MET A 98 -19.01 7.67 13.32
CA MET A 98 -20.35 7.23 12.91
C MET A 98 -21.16 8.46 12.51
N LYS A 99 -21.14 8.78 11.22
CA LYS A 99 -21.90 9.90 10.65
C LYS A 99 -23.02 9.38 9.78
N MET A 100 -24.16 10.07 9.77
CA MET A 100 -25.28 9.70 8.90
C MET A 100 -24.97 10.11 7.45
N PRO A 101 -25.10 9.20 6.46
CA PRO A 101 -24.83 9.49 5.06
C PRO A 101 -25.93 10.34 4.39
N PHE A 102 -27.13 10.37 4.96
CA PHE A 102 -28.32 11.05 4.43
C PHE A 102 -28.88 12.07 5.42
N GLY A 103 -29.73 12.97 4.93
CA GLY A 103 -30.38 14.02 5.71
C GLY A 103 -29.78 15.43 5.53
N PRO A 104 -30.31 16.42 6.27
CA PRO A 104 -29.83 17.80 6.24
C PRO A 104 -28.41 17.92 6.78
N GLN A 105 -27.66 18.95 6.38
CA GLN A 105 -26.22 19.07 6.66
C GLN A 105 -25.89 19.00 8.16
N TRP A 106 -26.70 19.65 9.00
CA TRP A 106 -26.54 19.61 10.45
C TRP A 106 -26.58 18.19 11.04
N LEU A 107 -27.32 17.26 10.42
CA LEU A 107 -27.43 15.87 10.86
C LEU A 107 -26.19 15.06 10.48
N LYS A 108 -25.65 15.30 9.28
CA LYS A 108 -24.44 14.64 8.77
C LYS A 108 -23.18 15.04 9.55
N ASP A 109 -23.19 16.21 10.17
CA ASP A 109 -22.05 16.73 10.92
C ASP A 109 -21.97 16.18 12.36
N ILE A 110 -23.03 15.55 12.86
CA ILE A 110 -23.04 14.90 14.17
C ILE A 110 -22.28 13.57 14.09
N ASN A 111 -21.33 13.38 15.01
CA ASN A 111 -20.65 12.12 15.22
C ASN A 111 -21.38 11.30 16.31
N TRP A 112 -22.10 10.26 15.91
CA TRP A 112 -22.87 9.40 16.80
C TRP A 112 -21.96 8.44 17.58
N LYS A 113 -21.58 8.80 18.81
CA LYS A 113 -20.86 7.89 19.70
C LYS A 113 -21.81 6.86 20.29
N VAL A 114 -21.97 5.73 19.61
CA VAL A 114 -22.79 4.61 20.10
C VAL A 114 -22.01 3.89 21.22
N PRO A 115 -22.61 3.65 22.40
CA PRO A 115 -21.94 2.91 23.46
C PRO A 115 -21.61 1.47 23.04
N ASN A 116 -20.47 0.93 23.47
CA ASN A 116 -20.03 -0.43 23.13
C ASN A 116 -21.07 -1.51 23.45
N VAL A 117 -21.79 -1.37 24.57
CA VAL A 117 -22.86 -2.31 24.96
C VAL A 117 -24.01 -2.33 23.95
N VAL A 118 -24.31 -1.19 23.32
CA VAL A 118 -25.34 -1.08 22.29
C VAL A 118 -24.85 -1.70 20.99
N MET A 119 -23.59 -1.45 20.62
CA MET A 119 -22.98 -2.07 19.43
C MET A 119 -22.94 -3.59 19.54
N ALA A 120 -22.52 -4.14 20.68
CA ALA A 120 -22.45 -5.57 20.92
C ALA A 120 -23.83 -6.21 21.13
N GLY A 121 -24.81 -5.44 21.62
CA GLY A 121 -26.15 -5.93 21.93
C GLY A 121 -27.12 -5.96 20.74
N ILE A 122 -26.81 -5.29 19.63
CA ILE A 122 -27.65 -5.25 18.43
C ILE A 122 -27.10 -6.24 17.37
N PRO A 123 -27.81 -7.34 17.07
CA PRO A 123 -27.41 -8.26 16.01
C PRO A 123 -27.35 -7.54 14.66
N GLY A 124 -26.21 -7.66 13.95
CA GLY A 124 -26.02 -7.05 12.63
C GLY A 124 -25.65 -5.57 12.64
N PHE A 125 -25.24 -5.01 13.79
CA PHE A 125 -24.77 -3.63 13.88
C PHE A 125 -23.60 -3.34 12.92
N GLU A 126 -22.67 -4.28 12.75
CA GLU A 126 -21.53 -4.16 11.82
C GLU A 126 -21.99 -4.02 10.36
N LYS A 127 -22.97 -4.80 9.93
CA LYS A 127 -23.58 -4.69 8.59
C LYS A 127 -24.30 -3.36 8.39
N MET A 128 -25.03 -2.90 9.42
CA MET A 128 -25.66 -1.57 9.37
C MET A 128 -24.60 -0.47 9.22
N ALA A 129 -23.56 -0.50 10.05
CA ALA A 129 -22.47 0.46 9.99
C ALA A 129 -21.77 0.44 8.62
N THR A 130 -21.51 -0.77 8.10
CA THR A 130 -20.91 -0.99 6.77
C THR A 130 -21.75 -0.34 5.67
N GLY A 131 -23.07 -0.57 5.65
CA GLY A 131 -23.95 0.08 4.67
C GLY A 131 -23.95 1.61 4.77
N LEU A 132 -23.88 2.18 5.98
CA LEU A 132 -23.77 3.62 6.17
C LEU A 132 -22.43 4.18 5.65
N MET A 133 -21.34 3.44 5.87
CA MET A 133 -20.01 3.80 5.38
C MET A 133 -19.94 3.72 3.85
N GLU A 134 -20.40 2.63 3.24
CA GLU A 134 -20.45 2.48 1.79
C GLU A 134 -21.26 3.59 1.12
N GLN A 135 -22.41 3.94 1.71
CA GLN A 135 -23.21 5.06 1.22
C GLN A 135 -22.47 6.40 1.36
N THR A 136 -21.71 6.59 2.44
CA THR A 136 -20.88 7.79 2.64
C THR A 136 -19.79 7.88 1.58
N VAL A 137 -19.06 6.79 1.34
CA VAL A 137 -18.01 6.66 0.31
C VAL A 137 -18.60 7.02 -1.06
N LYS A 138 -19.74 6.42 -1.42
CA LYS A 138 -20.43 6.68 -2.69
C LYS A 138 -20.87 8.13 -2.82
N ASN A 139 -21.45 8.72 -1.78
CA ASN A 139 -21.89 10.12 -1.78
C ASN A 139 -20.72 11.11 -1.90
N LYS A 140 -19.52 10.72 -1.48
CA LYS A 140 -18.31 11.53 -1.56
C LYS A 140 -17.49 11.28 -2.83
N GLY A 141 -17.94 10.38 -3.71
CA GLY A 141 -17.24 10.05 -4.95
C GLY A 141 -15.93 9.31 -4.72
N VAL A 142 -15.76 8.65 -3.58
CA VAL A 142 -14.58 7.80 -3.32
C VAL A 142 -14.78 6.49 -4.08
N ALA A 143 -13.74 6.05 -4.81
CA ALA A 143 -13.76 4.81 -5.57
C ALA A 143 -13.93 3.60 -4.64
N SER A 144 -14.64 2.55 -5.09
CA SER A 144 -14.76 1.31 -4.31
C SER A 144 -13.42 0.57 -4.23
N ILE A 145 -13.31 -0.36 -3.28
CA ILE A 145 -12.09 -1.18 -3.12
C ILE A 145 -11.78 -1.97 -4.38
N ASP A 146 -12.78 -2.56 -5.06
CA ASP A 146 -12.57 -3.25 -6.34
C ASP A 146 -11.98 -2.33 -7.40
N VAL A 147 -12.49 -1.11 -7.54
CA VAL A 147 -11.97 -0.13 -8.51
C VAL A 147 -10.54 0.25 -8.18
N LEU A 148 -10.22 0.49 -6.90
CA LEU A 148 -8.86 0.82 -6.48
C LEU A 148 -7.90 -0.36 -6.69
N ARG A 149 -8.35 -1.60 -6.44
CA ARG A 149 -7.58 -2.81 -6.69
C ARG A 149 -7.31 -2.99 -8.17
N SER A 150 -8.31 -2.83 -9.03
CA SER A 150 -8.14 -2.85 -10.49
C SER A 150 -7.17 -1.76 -10.95
N ALA A 151 -7.27 -0.54 -10.41
CA ALA A 151 -6.33 0.54 -10.73
C ALA A 151 -4.88 0.22 -10.33
N CYS A 152 -4.67 -0.53 -9.24
CA CYS A 152 -3.32 -1.00 -8.88
C CYS A 152 -2.80 -2.00 -9.93
N LEU A 153 -3.63 -2.96 -10.35
CA LEU A 153 -3.26 -3.96 -11.36
C LEU A 153 -2.99 -3.33 -12.73
N GLU A 154 -3.83 -2.37 -13.15
CA GLU A 154 -3.64 -1.61 -14.40
C GLU A 154 -2.36 -0.79 -14.41
N ALA A 155 -1.86 -0.41 -13.23
CA ALA A 155 -0.60 0.30 -13.04
C ALA A 155 0.59 -0.64 -12.77
N ASP A 156 0.46 -1.94 -13.09
CA ASP A 156 1.49 -2.97 -12.90
C ASP A 156 1.99 -3.12 -11.45
N ALA A 157 1.16 -2.77 -10.45
CA ALA A 157 1.50 -2.98 -9.06
C ALA A 157 1.53 -4.48 -8.71
N LYS A 158 2.62 -4.92 -8.10
CA LYS A 158 2.84 -6.33 -7.74
C LYS A 158 2.11 -6.66 -6.45
N LEU A 159 1.01 -7.40 -6.54
CA LEU A 159 0.24 -7.86 -5.39
C LEU A 159 0.72 -9.26 -4.97
N TYR A 160 1.35 -9.36 -3.80
CA TYR A 160 1.89 -10.60 -3.25
C TYR A 160 1.01 -11.14 -2.12
N ALA A 161 0.77 -12.45 -2.12
CA ALA A 161 0.06 -13.14 -1.06
C ALA A 161 1.03 -13.88 -0.12
N CYS A 162 0.85 -13.72 1.19
CA CYS A 162 1.63 -14.44 2.19
C CYS A 162 1.27 -15.93 2.21
N GLN A 163 2.14 -16.78 1.65
CA GLN A 163 1.92 -18.23 1.60
C GLN A 163 1.67 -18.83 2.99
N MET A 164 2.44 -18.41 4.00
CA MET A 164 2.25 -18.90 5.37
C MET A 164 0.87 -18.58 5.93
N THR A 165 0.28 -17.44 5.56
CA THR A 165 -1.07 -17.08 6.03
C THR A 165 -2.14 -17.86 5.28
N VAL A 166 -1.96 -18.10 3.98
CA VAL A 166 -2.84 -18.99 3.19
C VAL A 166 -2.90 -20.36 3.85
N ASP A 167 -1.73 -20.93 4.18
CA ASP A 167 -1.63 -22.23 4.87
C ASP A 167 -2.24 -22.18 6.28
N LEU A 168 -1.98 -21.10 7.04
CA LEU A 168 -2.46 -20.93 8.41
C LEU A 168 -3.99 -20.91 8.49
N PHE A 169 -4.65 -20.24 7.55
CA PHE A 169 -6.11 -20.15 7.51
C PHE A 169 -6.78 -21.22 6.65
N GLY A 170 -5.99 -22.10 6.03
CA GLY A 170 -6.48 -23.21 5.22
C GLY A 170 -7.19 -22.76 3.94
N TYR A 171 -6.76 -21.64 3.36
CA TYR A 171 -7.30 -21.15 2.09
C TYR A 171 -6.75 -21.91 0.90
N SER A 172 -7.56 -22.02 -0.16
CA SER A 172 -7.11 -22.48 -1.47
C SER A 172 -6.62 -21.30 -2.29
N GLN A 173 -5.59 -21.49 -3.12
CA GLN A 173 -5.16 -20.46 -4.07
C GLN A 173 -6.30 -20.07 -5.05
N ASP A 174 -7.24 -21.00 -5.30
CA ASP A 174 -8.42 -20.76 -6.15
C ASP A 174 -9.44 -19.79 -5.52
N ASP A 175 -9.34 -19.49 -4.23
CA ASP A 175 -10.22 -18.51 -3.56
C ASP A 175 -9.85 -17.05 -3.96
N PHE A 176 -8.67 -16.86 -4.54
CA PHE A 176 -8.07 -15.56 -4.79
C PHE A 176 -8.02 -15.20 -6.27
N ILE A 177 -7.86 -13.91 -6.54
CA ILE A 177 -7.73 -13.38 -7.90
C ILE A 177 -6.51 -13.98 -8.62
N PRO A 178 -6.60 -14.28 -9.94
CA PRO A 178 -5.49 -14.85 -10.69
C PRO A 178 -4.31 -13.87 -10.88
N GLU A 179 -4.51 -12.57 -10.69
CA GLU A 179 -3.51 -11.51 -10.86
C GLU A 179 -2.52 -11.38 -9.69
N ILE A 180 -2.55 -12.30 -8.72
CA ILE A 180 -1.51 -12.35 -7.68
C ILE A 180 -0.16 -12.65 -8.33
N GLU A 181 0.80 -11.73 -8.15
CA GLU A 181 2.16 -11.83 -8.70
C GLU A 181 2.91 -13.04 -8.13
N GLY A 182 2.67 -13.36 -6.86
CA GLY A 182 3.28 -14.54 -6.26
C GLY A 182 2.85 -14.82 -4.83
N TRP A 183 2.99 -16.10 -4.47
CA TRP A 183 2.77 -16.64 -3.14
C TRP A 183 4.11 -16.72 -2.42
N ILE A 184 4.40 -15.74 -1.58
CA ILE A 184 5.73 -15.57 -1.01
C ILE A 184 5.69 -15.47 0.52
N GLY A 185 6.84 -15.70 1.15
CA GLY A 185 7.03 -15.48 2.59
C GLY A 185 7.78 -14.18 2.89
N ALA A 186 7.91 -13.87 4.18
CA ALA A 186 8.66 -12.71 4.65
C ALA A 186 10.11 -12.67 4.14
N ALA A 187 10.76 -13.84 4.00
CA ALA A 187 12.14 -13.95 3.50
C ALA A 187 12.30 -13.44 2.05
N SER A 188 11.23 -13.54 1.24
CA SER A 188 11.23 -13.06 -0.14
C SER A 188 10.85 -11.58 -0.24
N PHE A 189 9.92 -11.12 0.60
CA PHE A 189 9.43 -9.73 0.54
C PHE A 189 10.40 -8.74 1.22
N LEU A 190 11.03 -9.13 2.33
CA LEU A 190 11.86 -8.22 3.11
C LEU A 190 13.05 -7.63 2.34
N PRO A 191 13.77 -8.38 1.46
CA PRO A 191 14.82 -7.81 0.61
C PRO A 191 14.32 -6.77 -0.41
N GLN A 192 13.07 -6.88 -0.85
CA GLN A 192 12.44 -5.89 -1.72
C GLN A 192 12.08 -4.64 -0.91
N ALA A 193 11.43 -4.81 0.23
CA ALA A 193 11.09 -3.71 1.14
C ALA A 193 12.33 -2.94 1.63
N GLN A 194 13.45 -3.63 1.91
CA GLN A 194 14.71 -3.02 2.33
C GLN A 194 15.26 -2.04 1.29
N LYS A 195 15.02 -2.28 0.00
CA LYS A 195 15.53 -1.46 -1.11
C LYS A 195 14.53 -0.41 -1.58
N SER A 196 13.29 -0.46 -1.07
CA SER A 196 12.26 0.50 -1.45
C SER A 196 12.55 1.89 -0.89
N ASP A 197 12.21 2.92 -1.65
CA ASP A 197 12.35 4.31 -1.18
C ASP A 197 11.36 4.62 -0.05
N VAL A 198 10.19 4.00 -0.11
CA VAL A 198 9.15 4.09 0.92
C VAL A 198 8.66 2.70 1.29
N CYS A 199 8.71 2.36 2.58
CA CYS A 199 8.17 1.11 3.13
C CYS A 199 7.14 1.42 4.22
N LEU A 200 5.91 0.93 4.05
CA LEU A 200 4.79 1.17 4.97
C LEU A 200 4.21 -0.14 5.50
N PHE A 201 3.83 -0.17 6.77
CA PHE A 201 3.08 -1.25 7.39
C PHE A 201 1.69 -0.75 7.77
N ILE A 202 0.64 -1.39 7.23
CA ILE A 202 -0.75 -0.92 7.28
C ILE A 202 -1.69 -1.97 7.88
#